data_AF-A0A3S3PDQ3-F1
#
_entry.id   AF-A0A3S3PDQ3-F1
#
_cell.length_a   1.000
_cell.length_b   1.000
_cell.length_c   1.000
_cell.angle_alpha   90.00
_cell.angle_beta   90.00
_cell.angle_gamma   90.00
#
_symmetry.space_group_name_H-M   'P 1'
#
loop_
_entity.id
_entity.type
_entity.pdbx_description
1 polymer ?
#
loop_
_entity_poly.entity_id
_entity_poly.type
_entity_poly.pdbx_seq_one_letter_code
_entity_poly.pdbx_strand_id
1 'polypeptide(L)'
;MQFNAREEMKKLKQMRDTGADMLLETVKIQKATWMRWDPLARDVANPGPDHKKGDHPGFIQKAGAMNALVRASAILSNGPFMLNLDCDHYINNCQALREGMCFMLDRGSCVCRDGLPVRRFALYGFDPPRSKEYTGLLGMKKKVQTAPHADSENQASGADEFDAELNVAMVPKRFGNSTVLAQSIPVAEYQARPLADHPGITHGRPPGALRIPREPLDASTVAEAVSLISCWYEDKTEWGDRVGWIYGSVTEDVVTGYRMHNRGWRSVYCITKRDAFLGSAPINLTDRLHQVLRWATGSVEIFFSRNNAFFASRKMKVLQRLAYLNVGIYPFTSPFLLVYCFLPALSLFSGKFIVQTLNVTFLVYLLIITSTLMGLAVLELKWSGISLEEWWRNEQFWLISGTSAHLAAVVQGLLKVMAGIEISFTLTSKSAGDDSDDIYAELYLVKWTSLMIPPSPL
;
A
#
# COMPACT_ATOMS: atom_id res chain seq x y z
N MET A 1 35.65 9.80 24.67
CA MET A 1 34.64 9.75 23.58
C MET A 1 33.31 10.45 23.90
N GLN A 2 32.76 10.40 25.12
CA GLN A 2 31.46 11.07 25.41
C GLN A 2 31.50 12.61 25.44
N PHE A 3 32.66 13.23 25.71
CA PHE A 3 32.77 14.69 25.78
C PHE A 3 32.61 15.36 24.40
N ASN A 4 33.18 14.76 23.34
CA ASN A 4 33.02 15.25 21.97
C ASN A 4 31.57 15.11 21.46
N ALA A 5 30.86 14.04 21.81
CA ALA A 5 29.49 13.83 21.32
C ALA A 5 28.51 14.91 21.79
N ARG A 6 28.67 15.45 23.02
CA ARG A 6 27.83 16.54 23.51
C ARG A 6 28.13 17.87 22.82
N GLU A 7 29.41 18.15 22.55
CA GLU A 7 29.79 19.34 21.80
C GLU A 7 29.39 19.25 20.33
N GLU A 8 29.51 18.09 19.70
CA GLU A 8 29.01 17.82 18.36
C GLU A 8 27.50 17.97 18.29
N MET A 9 26.74 17.44 19.26
CA MET A 9 25.29 17.66 19.31
C MET A 9 24.91 19.13 19.52
N LYS A 10 25.67 19.88 20.33
CA LYS A 10 25.45 21.33 20.47
C LYS A 10 25.76 22.08 19.18
N LYS A 11 26.86 21.74 18.50
CA LYS A 11 27.23 22.32 17.19
C LYS A 11 26.22 21.98 16.11
N LEU A 12 25.75 20.73 16.04
CA LEU A 12 24.72 20.28 15.11
C LEU A 12 23.37 20.96 15.40
N LYS A 13 22.99 21.09 16.67
CA LYS A 13 21.78 21.83 17.06
C LYS A 13 21.90 23.31 16.69
N GLN A 14 23.04 23.93 16.96
CA GLN A 14 23.31 25.32 16.59
C GLN A 14 23.31 25.52 15.07
N MET A 15 23.86 24.58 14.29
CA MET A 15 23.80 24.59 12.82
C MET A 15 22.37 24.41 12.27
N ARG A 16 21.56 23.57 12.93
CA ARG A 16 20.14 23.40 12.60
C ARG A 16 19.33 24.65 12.91
N ASP A 17 19.56 25.24 14.08
CA ASP A 17 18.84 26.43 14.56
C ASP A 17 19.26 27.70 13.80
N THR A 18 20.48 27.77 13.25
CA THR A 18 20.92 28.86 12.35
C THR A 18 20.50 28.66 10.90
N GLY A 19 19.81 27.56 10.56
CA GLY A 19 19.37 27.26 9.20
C GLY A 19 20.53 26.97 8.22
N ALA A 20 21.74 26.72 8.71
CA ALA A 20 22.89 26.42 7.86
C ALA A 20 22.74 25.09 7.09
N ASP A 21 21.91 24.15 7.60
CA ASP A 21 21.49 22.95 6.86
C ASP A 21 20.62 23.27 5.63
N MET A 22 19.97 24.45 5.56
CA MET A 22 19.23 24.90 4.38
C MET A 22 20.14 25.45 3.26
N LEU A 23 21.47 25.46 3.45
CA LEU A 23 22.45 25.76 2.40
C LEU A 23 22.85 24.54 1.56
N LEU A 24 22.30 23.36 1.83
CA LEU A 24 22.09 22.40 0.75
C LEU A 24 21.04 23.02 -0.16
N GLU A 25 21.50 23.62 -1.27
CA GLU A 25 20.68 24.28 -2.29
C GLU A 25 19.26 23.71 -2.27
N THR A 26 18.28 24.53 -1.88
CA THR A 26 16.92 24.30 -2.32
C THR A 26 16.95 24.47 -3.83
N VAL A 27 17.35 23.40 -4.53
CA VAL A 27 17.13 23.29 -5.96
C VAL A 27 15.65 23.52 -6.09
N LYS A 28 15.26 24.67 -6.65
CA LYS A 28 13.88 24.95 -7.04
C LYS A 28 13.58 23.98 -8.15
N ILE A 29 13.28 22.74 -7.79
CA ILE A 29 12.76 21.74 -8.72
C ILE A 29 11.37 22.25 -9.06
N GLN A 30 11.25 22.83 -10.25
CA GLN A 30 9.96 23.17 -10.83
C GLN A 30 9.13 21.89 -10.80
N LYS A 31 7.98 21.90 -10.09
CA LYS A 31 7.13 20.70 -9.95
C LYS A 31 6.81 20.19 -11.35
N ALA A 32 7.27 18.97 -11.66
CA ALA A 32 7.05 18.38 -12.96
C ALA A 32 5.55 18.15 -13.17
N THR A 33 4.94 18.95 -14.04
CA THR A 33 3.68 18.61 -14.70
C THR A 33 3.97 17.58 -15.80
N TRP A 34 2.99 16.77 -16.18
CA TRP A 34 3.11 15.83 -17.30
C TRP A 34 3.58 16.60 -18.55
N MET A 35 4.76 16.25 -19.07
CA MET A 35 5.45 17.03 -20.09
C MET A 35 5.72 16.18 -21.34
N ARG A 36 5.47 16.77 -22.51
CA ARG A 36 5.82 16.22 -23.82
C ARG A 36 7.21 16.74 -24.21
N TRP A 37 8.07 15.85 -24.66
CA TRP A 37 9.37 16.22 -25.25
C TRP A 37 9.16 16.79 -26.66
N ASP A 38 9.56 18.04 -26.90
CA ASP A 38 9.60 18.66 -28.23
C ASP A 38 11.06 18.76 -28.71
N PRO A 39 11.46 18.06 -29.80
CA PRO A 39 12.84 18.07 -30.28
C PRO A 39 13.33 19.45 -30.77
N LEU A 40 12.45 20.41 -31.05
CA LEU A 40 12.83 21.73 -31.55
C LEU A 40 13.01 22.78 -30.46
N ALA A 41 12.30 22.65 -29.34
CA ALA A 41 12.39 23.55 -28.22
C ALA A 41 13.40 22.98 -27.23
N ARG A 42 14.61 23.53 -27.20
CA ARG A 42 15.67 23.21 -26.24
C ARG A 42 15.31 23.59 -24.78
N ASP A 43 14.02 23.68 -24.43
CA ASP A 43 13.47 24.09 -23.14
C ASP A 43 12.24 23.24 -22.76
N VAL A 44 12.26 22.70 -21.54
CA VAL A 44 11.25 21.78 -20.96
C VAL A 44 10.16 22.55 -20.20
N ALA A 45 9.88 23.82 -20.54
CA ALA A 45 9.20 24.73 -19.62
C ALA A 45 7.67 24.89 -19.81
N ASN A 46 7.07 24.43 -20.91
CA ASN A 46 5.66 24.74 -21.23
C ASN A 46 4.75 23.50 -21.21
N PRO A 47 3.75 23.43 -20.29
CA PRO A 47 2.73 22.39 -20.32
C PRO A 47 1.79 22.59 -21.52
N GLY A 48 1.51 21.51 -22.27
CA GLY A 48 0.59 21.51 -23.39
C GLY A 48 -0.89 21.67 -22.96
N PRO A 49 -1.78 22.11 -23.86
CA PRO A 49 -3.18 22.40 -23.55
C PRO A 49 -4.00 21.20 -23.06
N ASP A 50 -3.59 19.96 -23.40
CA ASP A 50 -4.33 18.71 -23.13
C ASP A 50 -4.00 18.04 -21.78
N HIS A 51 -3.13 18.64 -20.96
CA HIS A 51 -2.70 18.06 -19.68
C HIS A 51 -2.72 19.08 -18.55
N LYS A 52 -3.90 19.64 -18.27
CA LYS A 52 -4.11 20.42 -17.05
C LYS A 52 -4.15 19.50 -15.84
N LYS A 53 -3.73 20.02 -14.68
CA LYS A 53 -3.65 19.36 -13.35
C LYS A 53 -5.00 18.76 -12.84
N GLY A 54 -6.06 18.76 -13.64
CA GLY A 54 -7.40 18.33 -13.29
C GLY A 54 -7.98 17.18 -14.12
N ASP A 55 -7.33 16.72 -15.20
CA ASP A 55 -7.97 15.79 -16.16
C ASP A 55 -7.78 14.30 -15.82
N HIS A 56 -6.99 13.98 -14.79
CA HIS A 56 -6.79 12.61 -14.33
C HIS A 56 -7.02 12.49 -12.82
N PRO A 57 -7.82 11.52 -12.37
CA PRO A 57 -8.04 11.33 -10.94
C PRO A 57 -6.73 10.98 -10.22
N GLY A 58 -6.54 11.55 -9.02
CA GLY A 58 -5.27 11.56 -8.29
C GLY A 58 -4.60 10.20 -8.03
N PHE A 59 -5.36 9.10 -8.02
CA PHE A 59 -4.82 7.76 -7.85
C PHE A 59 -3.98 7.28 -9.05
N ILE A 60 -4.34 7.71 -10.27
CA ILE A 60 -3.52 7.47 -11.47
C ILE A 60 -2.18 8.18 -11.33
N GLN A 61 -2.15 9.33 -10.65
CA GLN A 61 -0.93 10.12 -10.45
C GLN A 61 0.07 9.43 -9.51
N LYS A 62 -0.39 8.83 -8.39
CA LYS A 62 0.51 8.13 -7.45
C LYS A 62 1.03 6.82 -8.04
N ALA A 63 0.14 5.97 -8.56
CA ALA A 63 0.54 4.69 -9.14
C ALA A 63 1.45 4.88 -10.38
N GLY A 64 1.14 5.86 -11.25
CA GLY A 64 1.98 6.20 -12.40
C GLY A 64 3.37 6.69 -12.01
N ALA A 65 3.46 7.59 -11.03
CA ALA A 65 4.75 8.05 -10.51
C ALA A 65 5.59 6.89 -9.92
N MET A 66 4.95 6.01 -9.14
CA MET A 66 5.64 4.84 -8.58
C MET A 66 6.10 3.88 -9.69
N ASN A 67 5.30 3.63 -10.72
CA ASN A 67 5.68 2.79 -11.85
C ASN A 67 6.84 3.38 -12.67
N ALA A 68 6.83 4.70 -12.91
CA ALA A 68 7.94 5.40 -13.54
C ALA A 68 9.24 5.25 -12.71
N LEU A 69 9.16 5.39 -11.38
CA LEU A 69 10.30 5.16 -10.49
C LEU A 69 10.80 3.71 -10.52
N VAL A 70 9.90 2.71 -10.59
CA VAL A 70 10.28 1.30 -10.75
C VAL A 70 11.07 1.11 -12.04
N ARG A 71 10.64 1.70 -13.16
CA ARG A 71 11.32 1.61 -14.46
C ARG A 71 12.67 2.31 -14.48
N ALA A 72 12.72 3.57 -14.06
CA ALA A 72 13.97 4.33 -14.02
C ALA A 72 15.02 3.67 -13.10
N SER A 73 14.60 3.26 -11.90
CA SER A 73 15.51 2.62 -10.94
C SER A 73 16.04 1.27 -11.41
N ALA A 74 15.33 0.56 -12.30
CA ALA A 74 15.77 -0.70 -12.89
C ALA A 74 17.01 -0.52 -13.76
N ILE A 75 17.10 0.61 -14.48
CA ILE A 75 18.23 0.95 -15.33
C ILE A 75 19.36 1.61 -14.52
N LEU A 76 19.02 2.53 -13.60
CA LEU A 76 20.04 3.33 -12.89
C LEU A 76 20.79 2.54 -11.80
N SER A 77 20.10 1.68 -11.06
CA SER A 77 20.70 0.99 -9.89
C SER A 77 20.35 -0.49 -9.81
N ASN A 78 19.26 -0.89 -10.46
CA ASN A 78 18.67 -2.21 -10.45
C ASN A 78 18.56 -2.87 -9.06
N GLY A 79 18.21 -2.08 -8.03
CA GLY A 79 18.09 -2.60 -6.66
C GLY A 79 17.04 -3.72 -6.55
N PRO A 80 17.37 -4.92 -6.03
CA PRO A 80 16.45 -6.07 -5.98
C PRO A 80 15.26 -5.88 -5.02
N PHE A 81 15.42 -4.99 -4.04
CA PHE A 81 14.42 -4.63 -3.06
C PHE A 81 14.10 -3.14 -3.19
N MET A 82 12.82 -2.80 -3.11
CA MET A 82 12.35 -1.41 -3.19
C MET A 82 11.60 -1.06 -1.91
N LEU A 83 11.95 0.08 -1.31
CA LEU A 83 11.27 0.63 -0.15
C LEU A 83 10.42 1.82 -0.62
N ASN A 84 9.11 1.76 -0.35
CA ASN A 84 8.19 2.87 -0.60
C ASN A 84 7.95 3.63 0.70
N LEU A 85 8.12 4.94 0.68
CA LEU A 85 7.87 5.84 1.82
C LEU A 85 7.12 7.07 1.34
N ASP A 86 6.09 7.46 2.09
CA ASP A 86 5.40 8.73 1.86
C ASP A 86 6.19 9.88 2.52
N CYS A 87 6.03 11.11 2.02
CA CYS A 87 6.81 12.28 2.48
C CYS A 87 6.57 12.68 3.95
N ASP A 88 5.46 12.23 4.54
CA ASP A 88 5.12 12.46 5.94
C ASP A 88 5.73 11.41 6.87
N HIS A 89 6.40 10.38 6.33
CA HIS A 89 7.05 9.33 7.08
C HIS A 89 8.57 9.43 7.00
N TYR A 90 9.26 9.19 8.11
CA TYR A 90 10.71 9.11 8.17
C TYR A 90 11.18 7.87 8.92
N ILE A 91 12.43 7.47 8.63
CA ILE A 91 13.08 6.33 9.29
C ILE A 91 13.55 6.79 10.67
N ASN A 92 12.93 6.25 11.72
CA ASN A 92 13.29 6.56 13.10
C ASN A 92 14.42 5.65 13.61
N ASN A 93 14.50 4.41 13.12
CA ASN A 93 15.55 3.47 13.48
C ASN A 93 16.34 3.00 12.24
N CYS A 94 17.63 3.34 12.17
CA CYS A 94 18.50 2.92 11.07
C CYS A 94 18.69 1.39 10.99
N GLN A 95 18.38 0.64 12.05
CA GLN A 95 18.43 -0.82 12.05
C GLN A 95 17.21 -1.46 11.36
N ALA A 96 16.11 -0.72 11.16
CA ALA A 96 14.89 -1.24 10.55
C ALA A 96 15.14 -1.86 9.16
N LEU A 97 16.00 -1.22 8.36
CA LEU A 97 16.37 -1.74 7.05
C LEU A 97 17.13 -3.07 7.17
N ARG A 98 18.08 -3.16 8.11
CA ARG A 98 18.86 -4.38 8.34
C ARG A 98 17.97 -5.52 8.82
N GLU A 99 17.06 -5.24 9.75
CA GLU A 99 16.09 -6.20 10.26
C GLU A 99 15.15 -6.69 9.15
N GLY A 100 14.62 -5.79 8.32
CA GLY A 100 13.82 -6.14 7.15
C GLY A 100 14.59 -7.04 6.17
N MET A 101 15.87 -6.73 5.90
CA MET A 101 16.72 -7.54 5.04
C MET A 101 16.99 -8.95 5.60
N CYS A 102 17.10 -9.12 6.92
CA CYS A 102 17.25 -10.45 7.53
C CYS A 102 16.06 -11.37 7.17
N PHE A 103 14.83 -10.87 7.23
CA PHE A 103 13.65 -11.66 6.85
C PHE A 103 13.61 -11.96 5.35
N MET A 104 13.98 -10.96 4.53
CA MET A 104 13.95 -11.08 3.07
C MET A 104 15.01 -12.04 2.54
N LEU A 105 16.16 -12.15 3.22
CA LEU A 105 17.27 -13.02 2.81
C LEU A 105 17.18 -14.43 3.39
N ASP A 106 16.37 -14.68 4.43
CA ASP A 106 16.18 -16.02 5.01
C ASP A 106 15.17 -16.87 4.21
N ARG A 107 14.09 -16.25 3.70
CA ARG A 107 12.96 -16.98 3.08
C ARG A 107 12.65 -16.44 1.69
N GLY A 108 13.17 -17.10 0.65
CA GLY A 108 13.08 -16.72 -0.77
C GLY A 108 11.68 -16.48 -1.40
N SER A 109 10.59 -16.45 -0.65
CA SER A 109 9.22 -16.24 -1.14
C SER A 109 8.44 -15.14 -0.42
N CYS A 110 9.11 -14.23 0.30
CA CYS A 110 8.45 -13.15 1.03
C CYS A 110 8.48 -11.78 0.32
N VAL A 111 7.38 -11.05 0.43
CA VAL A 111 7.07 -9.70 -0.08
C VAL A 111 6.43 -8.95 1.06
N CYS A 112 7.06 -7.90 1.58
CA CYS A 112 6.47 -7.15 2.70
C CYS A 112 5.49 -6.06 2.21
N ARG A 113 4.62 -5.57 3.11
CA ARG A 113 3.71 -4.45 2.88
C ARG A 113 3.97 -3.38 3.96
N ASP A 114 3.87 -2.11 3.56
CA ASP A 114 3.98 -0.87 4.35
C ASP A 114 5.28 -0.69 5.15
N GLY A 115 6.10 0.27 4.75
CA GLY A 115 7.37 0.60 5.42
C GLY A 115 8.48 -0.47 5.31
N LEU A 116 8.23 -1.64 4.72
CA LEU A 116 9.28 -2.66 4.49
C LEU A 116 9.58 -2.87 3.00
N PRO A 117 10.79 -3.40 2.67
CA PRO A 117 11.20 -3.63 1.29
C PRO A 117 10.32 -4.67 0.56
N VAL A 118 9.89 -4.31 -0.64
CA VAL A 118 9.20 -5.15 -1.62
C VAL A 118 10.21 -5.75 -2.59
N ARG A 119 10.06 -7.03 -2.97
CA ARG A 119 10.87 -7.62 -4.05
C ARG A 119 10.47 -7.00 -5.39
N ARG A 120 11.45 -6.43 -6.10
CA ARG A 120 11.26 -5.87 -7.46
C ARG A 120 10.63 -6.89 -8.41
N PHE A 121 11.13 -8.12 -8.38
CA PHE A 121 10.64 -9.21 -9.22
C PHE A 121 9.14 -9.50 -9.01
N ALA A 122 8.63 -9.35 -7.79
CA ALA A 122 7.22 -9.54 -7.49
C ALA A 122 6.36 -8.38 -8.05
N LEU A 123 6.90 -7.16 -8.08
CA LEU A 123 6.23 -6.00 -8.71
C LEU A 123 6.16 -6.12 -10.22
N TYR A 124 7.10 -6.83 -10.87
CA TYR A 124 7.00 -7.18 -12.29
C TYR A 124 5.90 -8.21 -12.60
N GLY A 125 5.22 -8.72 -11.56
CA GLY A 125 4.08 -9.62 -11.70
C GLY A 125 4.48 -11.06 -12.00
N PHE A 126 5.74 -11.44 -11.75
CA PHE A 126 6.19 -12.82 -11.80
C PHE A 126 5.71 -13.61 -10.59
N ASP A 127 5.59 -14.92 -10.77
CA ASP A 127 5.25 -15.86 -9.69
C ASP A 127 6.46 -16.07 -8.76
N PRO A 128 6.23 -16.41 -7.48
CA PRO A 128 7.33 -16.69 -6.57
C PRO A 128 8.09 -17.95 -7.03
N PRO A 129 9.43 -18.01 -6.86
CA PRO A 129 10.26 -19.15 -7.27
C PRO A 129 9.85 -20.46 -6.59
N ARG A 130 9.17 -20.37 -5.44
CA ARG A 130 8.50 -21.48 -4.77
C ARG A 130 7.07 -21.09 -4.47
N SER A 131 6.12 -21.59 -5.25
CA SER A 131 4.70 -21.46 -4.95
C SER A 131 4.17 -22.74 -4.28
N LYS A 132 3.20 -22.60 -3.37
CA LYS A 132 2.48 -23.73 -2.78
C LYS A 132 1.02 -23.58 -3.13
N GLU A 133 0.43 -24.62 -3.69
CA GLU A 133 -1.02 -24.67 -3.91
C GLU A 133 -1.70 -25.28 -2.69
N TYR A 134 -2.81 -24.67 -2.26
CA TYR A 134 -3.65 -25.17 -1.18
C TYR A 134 -4.90 -25.80 -1.79
N THR A 135 -5.03 -27.12 -1.62
CA THR A 135 -6.23 -27.88 -2.01
C THR A 135 -6.95 -28.32 -0.73
N GLY A 136 -8.21 -27.89 -0.56
CA GLY A 136 -9.08 -28.28 0.56
C GLY A 136 -9.62 -27.12 1.40
N LEU A 137 -10.78 -27.33 2.03
CA LEU A 137 -11.45 -26.36 2.91
C LEU A 137 -10.80 -26.31 4.31
N LEU A 138 -10.21 -27.42 4.78
CA LEU A 138 -9.74 -27.62 6.16
C LEU A 138 -8.45 -28.46 6.31
N GLY A 139 -7.85 -28.97 5.23
CA GLY A 139 -6.73 -29.92 5.34
C GLY A 139 -5.74 -29.82 4.19
N MET A 140 -4.45 -29.66 4.53
CA MET A 140 -3.35 -29.50 3.59
C MET A 140 -3.13 -30.74 2.72
N LYS A 141 -3.24 -30.59 1.39
CA LYS A 141 -2.38 -31.32 0.46
C LYS A 141 -1.48 -30.32 -0.26
N LYS A 142 -0.21 -30.31 0.17
CA LYS A 142 0.86 -29.44 -0.31
C LYS A 142 1.41 -30.01 -1.62
N LYS A 143 0.98 -29.48 -2.77
CA LYS A 143 1.74 -29.62 -4.01
C LYS A 143 2.65 -28.39 -4.12
N VAL A 144 3.96 -28.61 -4.05
CA VAL A 144 4.94 -27.57 -4.38
C VAL A 144 5.06 -27.62 -5.90
N GLN A 145 4.56 -26.59 -6.59
CA GLN A 145 4.99 -26.36 -7.97
C GLN A 145 6.22 -25.45 -7.89
N THR A 146 7.37 -26.03 -8.17
CA THR A 146 8.59 -25.32 -8.52
C THR A 146 8.39 -24.90 -9.98
N ALA A 147 8.51 -23.61 -10.29
CA ALA A 147 8.68 -23.22 -11.68
C ALA A 147 9.91 -23.95 -12.23
N PRO A 148 9.90 -24.43 -13.48
CA PRO A 148 11.08 -25.03 -14.08
C PRO A 148 12.13 -23.93 -14.22
N HIS A 149 13.09 -23.88 -13.30
CA HIS A 149 14.30 -23.09 -13.47
C HIS A 149 15.44 -24.04 -13.78
N ALA A 150 16.07 -23.80 -14.93
CA ALA A 150 17.13 -24.62 -15.48
C ALA A 150 18.33 -24.69 -14.54
N ASP A 151 18.90 -25.89 -14.46
CA ASP A 151 20.24 -26.14 -13.97
C ASP A 151 21.25 -25.48 -14.93
N SER A 152 21.57 -24.20 -14.71
CA SER A 152 22.68 -23.55 -15.43
C SER A 152 23.39 -22.56 -14.52
N GLU A 153 24.53 -23.01 -14.01
CA GLU A 153 25.58 -22.13 -13.49
C GLU A 153 25.98 -21.16 -14.62
N ASN A 154 25.91 -19.86 -14.33
CA ASN A 154 26.42 -18.76 -15.16
C ASN A 154 25.71 -18.51 -16.51
N GLN A 155 24.56 -17.82 -16.49
CA GLN A 155 24.23 -16.73 -17.43
C GLN A 155 22.88 -16.08 -17.07
N ALA A 156 22.76 -14.78 -17.27
CA ALA A 156 21.49 -14.06 -17.13
C ALA A 156 20.59 -14.39 -18.33
N SER A 157 19.73 -15.39 -18.18
CA SER A 157 18.72 -15.75 -19.18
C SER A 157 17.57 -14.73 -19.21
N GLY A 158 16.90 -14.60 -20.36
CA GLY A 158 15.84 -13.62 -20.60
C GLY A 158 14.62 -13.73 -19.67
N ALA A 159 13.80 -12.66 -19.63
CA ALA A 159 12.61 -12.58 -18.78
C ALA A 159 11.55 -13.66 -19.10
N ASP A 160 11.58 -14.23 -20.29
CA ASP A 160 10.72 -15.29 -20.83
C ASP A 160 10.92 -16.66 -20.15
N GLU A 161 12.11 -16.95 -19.60
CA GLU A 161 12.32 -18.21 -18.86
C GLU A 161 11.61 -18.25 -17.50
N PHE A 162 11.21 -17.09 -16.97
CA PHE A 162 10.57 -17.00 -15.65
C PHE A 162 9.06 -17.17 -15.66
N ASP A 163 8.44 -17.13 -16.84
CA ASP A 163 7.01 -17.25 -17.00
C ASP A 163 6.71 -18.03 -18.28
N ALA A 164 6.20 -19.25 -18.15
CA ALA A 164 5.88 -20.11 -19.28
C ALA A 164 4.83 -19.51 -20.22
N GLU A 165 4.06 -18.51 -19.76
CA GLU A 165 3.12 -17.74 -20.59
C GLU A 165 3.80 -16.58 -21.33
N LEU A 166 5.05 -16.23 -21.01
CA LEU A 166 5.77 -15.09 -21.56
C LEU A 166 6.74 -15.53 -22.66
N ASN A 167 6.25 -15.63 -23.89
CA ASN A 167 7.11 -15.79 -25.06
C ASN A 167 7.89 -14.48 -25.34
N VAL A 168 9.06 -14.56 -25.99
CA VAL A 168 9.92 -13.41 -26.37
C VAL A 168 9.11 -12.31 -27.08
N ALA A 169 8.15 -12.69 -27.92
CA ALA A 169 7.26 -11.76 -28.63
C ALA A 169 6.28 -10.99 -27.71
N MET A 170 6.02 -11.47 -26.50
CA MET A 170 5.12 -10.85 -25.52
C MET A 170 5.86 -9.96 -24.51
N VAL A 171 7.19 -10.03 -24.45
CA VAL A 171 8.01 -9.17 -23.58
C VAL A 171 7.78 -7.67 -23.88
N PRO A 172 7.78 -7.22 -25.15
CA PRO A 172 7.52 -5.80 -25.47
C PRO A 172 6.11 -5.36 -25.09
N LYS A 173 5.11 -6.24 -25.23
CA LYS A 173 3.75 -5.97 -24.78
C LYS A 173 3.66 -5.83 -23.27
N ARG A 174 4.42 -6.62 -22.50
CA ARG A 174 4.34 -6.63 -21.04
C ARG A 174 5.16 -5.53 -20.38
N PHE A 175 6.40 -5.32 -20.83
CA PHE A 175 7.35 -4.42 -20.18
C PHE A 175 7.67 -3.16 -21.00
N GLY A 176 7.22 -3.09 -22.25
CA GLY A 176 7.57 -2.05 -23.21
C GLY A 176 8.78 -2.42 -24.07
N ASN A 177 9.11 -1.58 -25.04
CA ASN A 177 10.10 -1.87 -26.09
C ASN A 177 11.56 -1.77 -25.63
N SER A 178 11.83 -1.39 -24.37
CA SER A 178 13.19 -1.26 -23.86
C SER A 178 13.84 -2.63 -23.61
N THR A 179 14.86 -2.94 -24.40
CA THR A 179 15.68 -4.15 -24.23
C THR A 179 16.52 -4.07 -22.97
N VAL A 180 17.01 -2.88 -22.61
CA VAL A 180 17.79 -2.64 -21.38
C VAL A 180 16.94 -2.94 -20.14
N LEU A 181 15.68 -2.49 -20.12
CA LEU A 181 14.76 -2.82 -19.04
C LEU A 181 14.50 -4.33 -18.97
N ALA A 182 14.24 -4.99 -20.09
CA ALA A 182 13.99 -6.43 -20.12
C ALA A 182 15.20 -7.25 -19.61
N GLN A 183 16.42 -6.85 -19.97
CA GLN A 183 17.67 -7.47 -19.51
C GLN A 183 17.97 -7.21 -18.03
N SER A 184 17.45 -6.11 -17.45
CA SER A 184 17.62 -5.81 -16.02
C SER A 184 16.84 -6.76 -15.09
N ILE A 185 15.73 -7.34 -15.57
CA ILE A 185 14.82 -8.19 -14.79
C ILE A 185 15.52 -9.45 -14.21
N PRO A 186 16.17 -10.31 -15.02
CA PRO A 186 16.85 -11.50 -14.50
C PRO A 186 17.99 -11.16 -13.54
N VAL A 187 18.68 -10.05 -13.78
CA VAL A 187 19.73 -9.55 -12.88
C VAL A 187 19.14 -9.20 -11.52
N ALA A 188 17.99 -8.52 -11.47
CA ALA A 188 17.31 -8.20 -10.22
C ALA A 188 16.83 -9.45 -9.46
N GLU A 189 16.35 -10.47 -10.16
CA GLU A 189 15.94 -11.75 -9.56
C GLU A 189 17.14 -12.43 -8.90
N TYR A 190 18.25 -12.57 -9.62
CA TYR A 190 19.48 -13.18 -9.11
C TYR A 190 20.02 -12.41 -7.90
N GLN A 191 19.99 -11.07 -7.93
CA GLN A 191 20.40 -10.23 -6.82
C GLN A 191 19.46 -10.32 -5.60
N ALA A 192 18.22 -10.77 -5.78
CA ALA A 192 17.25 -10.98 -4.70
C ALA A 192 17.32 -12.38 -4.07
N ARG A 193 18.15 -13.29 -4.59
CA ARG A 193 18.31 -14.64 -4.06
C ARG A 193 19.00 -14.63 -2.68
N PRO A 194 18.62 -15.54 -1.76
CA PRO A 194 19.28 -15.70 -0.47
C PRO A 194 20.75 -16.12 -0.64
N LEU A 195 21.57 -16.02 0.40
CA LEU A 195 22.95 -16.53 0.34
C LEU A 195 22.97 -18.06 0.33
N ALA A 196 23.89 -18.67 -0.43
CA ALA A 196 24.10 -20.12 -0.46
C ALA A 196 25.00 -20.60 0.69
N ASP A 197 24.81 -20.06 1.90
CA ASP A 197 25.61 -20.36 3.09
C ASP A 197 25.03 -21.47 3.97
N HIS A 198 23.75 -21.80 3.81
CA HIS A 198 23.06 -22.82 4.58
C HIS A 198 22.64 -24.02 3.70
N PRO A 199 22.80 -25.29 4.15
CA PRO A 199 22.45 -26.49 3.38
C PRO A 199 20.95 -26.62 3.03
N GLY A 200 20.10 -25.80 3.66
CA GLY A 200 18.67 -25.68 3.32
C GLY A 200 18.36 -24.78 2.11
N ILE A 201 19.37 -24.10 1.56
CA ILE A 201 19.23 -23.13 0.47
C ILE A 201 19.85 -23.74 -0.79
N THR A 202 19.01 -24.37 -1.61
CA THR A 202 19.45 -25.06 -2.84
C THR A 202 19.80 -24.12 -4.00
N HIS A 203 19.25 -22.90 -4.02
CA HIS A 203 19.46 -21.92 -5.11
C HIS A 203 19.79 -20.53 -4.54
N GLY A 204 20.83 -20.49 -3.71
CA GLY A 204 21.34 -19.24 -3.17
C GLY A 204 22.41 -18.64 -4.08
N ARG A 205 22.70 -17.37 -3.87
CA ARG A 205 23.83 -16.67 -4.47
C ARG A 205 25.10 -16.94 -3.65
N PRO A 206 26.28 -17.12 -4.28
CA PRO A 206 27.53 -17.27 -3.55
C PRO A 206 27.88 -16.01 -2.72
N PRO A 207 28.53 -16.18 -1.56
CA PRO A 207 29.04 -15.06 -0.77
C PRO A 207 29.93 -14.14 -1.61
N GLY A 208 29.75 -12.82 -1.49
CA GLY A 208 30.59 -11.84 -2.19
C GLY A 208 30.15 -11.46 -3.60
N ALA A 209 29.15 -12.12 -4.20
CA ALA A 209 28.69 -11.82 -5.56
C ALA A 209 28.11 -10.40 -5.76
N LEU A 210 27.70 -9.71 -4.69
CA LEU A 210 27.28 -8.30 -4.75
C LEU A 210 28.39 -7.30 -4.38
N ARG A 211 29.63 -7.75 -4.15
CA ARG A 211 30.76 -6.86 -3.83
C ARG A 211 31.42 -6.28 -5.08
N ILE A 212 31.00 -6.73 -6.26
CA ILE A 212 31.51 -6.22 -7.53
C ILE A 212 31.09 -4.74 -7.65
N PRO A 213 32.04 -3.81 -7.87
CA PRO A 213 31.72 -2.40 -8.05
C PRO A 213 30.82 -2.23 -9.28
N ARG A 214 29.83 -1.34 -9.18
CA ARG A 214 28.98 -1.01 -10.31
C ARG A 214 29.75 -0.20 -11.33
N GLU A 215 29.50 -0.46 -12.60
CA GLU A 215 29.99 0.39 -13.68
C GLU A 215 29.37 1.78 -13.55
N PRO A 216 30.15 2.85 -13.85
CA PRO A 216 29.62 4.20 -13.84
C PRO A 216 28.53 4.36 -14.91
N LEU A 217 27.53 5.19 -14.61
CA LEU A 217 26.45 5.48 -15.54
C LEU A 217 26.98 6.22 -16.78
N ASP A 218 26.69 5.70 -17.96
CA ASP A 218 26.95 6.36 -19.23
C ASP A 218 25.76 7.21 -19.67
N ALA A 219 26.02 8.16 -20.58
CA ALA A 219 24.99 9.07 -21.08
C ALA A 219 23.84 8.32 -21.78
N SER A 220 24.13 7.19 -22.42
CA SER A 220 23.13 6.30 -23.05
C SER A 220 22.14 5.74 -22.04
N THR A 221 22.62 5.20 -20.92
CA THR A 221 21.78 4.65 -19.86
C THR A 221 20.88 5.72 -19.24
N VAL A 222 21.40 6.94 -19.07
CA VAL A 222 20.59 8.06 -18.57
C VAL A 222 19.54 8.48 -19.60
N ALA A 223 19.88 8.57 -20.88
CA ALA A 223 18.92 8.88 -21.94
C ALA A 223 17.81 7.82 -22.04
N GLU A 224 18.15 6.54 -21.90
CA GLU A 224 17.18 5.44 -21.86
C GLU A 224 16.28 5.56 -20.62
N ALA A 225 16.83 5.86 -19.44
CA ALA A 225 16.03 6.08 -18.24
C ALA A 225 15.04 7.24 -18.40
N VAL A 226 15.42 8.31 -19.10
CA VAL A 226 14.51 9.44 -19.45
C VAL A 226 13.40 8.98 -20.39
N SER A 227 13.71 8.12 -21.37
CA SER A 227 12.70 7.53 -22.26
C SER A 227 11.67 6.68 -21.48
N LEU A 228 12.12 5.87 -20.52
CA LEU A 228 11.28 4.99 -19.71
C LEU A 228 10.26 5.71 -18.82
N ILE A 229 10.55 6.93 -18.40
CA ILE A 229 9.65 7.73 -17.54
C ILE A 229 8.69 8.60 -18.34
N SER A 230 8.79 8.58 -19.67
CA SER A 230 7.88 9.32 -20.53
C SER A 230 6.45 8.80 -20.43
N CYS A 231 5.48 9.69 -20.62
CA CYS A 231 4.06 9.36 -20.57
C CYS A 231 3.61 8.36 -21.65
N TRP A 232 4.34 8.30 -22.76
CA TRP A 232 4.04 7.40 -23.88
C TRP A 232 4.57 5.98 -23.67
N TYR A 233 5.52 5.78 -22.76
CA TYR A 233 6.14 4.47 -22.55
C TYR A 233 5.12 3.41 -22.11
N GLU A 234 4.09 3.81 -21.39
CA GLU A 234 3.06 2.91 -20.89
C GLU A 234 1.99 2.58 -21.94
N ASP A 235 1.94 3.31 -23.07
CA ASP A 235 0.93 3.10 -24.10
C ASP A 235 1.02 1.68 -24.68
N LYS A 236 -0.12 0.98 -24.68
CA LYS A 236 -0.27 -0.42 -25.13
C LYS A 236 0.63 -1.43 -24.40
N THR A 237 1.15 -1.07 -23.23
CA THR A 237 1.86 -2.00 -22.34
C THR A 237 0.95 -2.52 -21.24
N GLU A 238 1.41 -3.54 -20.51
CA GLU A 238 0.67 -4.07 -19.33
C GLU A 238 1.04 -3.37 -18.01
N TRP A 239 1.76 -2.23 -18.06
CA TRP A 239 2.06 -1.39 -16.89
C TRP A 239 0.77 -0.80 -16.31
N GLY A 240 0.62 -0.86 -14.98
CA GLY A 240 -0.61 -0.42 -14.31
C GLY A 240 -1.74 -1.46 -14.32
N ASP A 241 -1.73 -2.37 -15.29
CA ASP A 241 -2.75 -3.42 -15.42
C ASP A 241 -2.30 -4.74 -14.81
N ARG A 242 -1.19 -5.34 -15.29
CA ARG A 242 -0.63 -6.61 -14.76
C ARG A 242 0.68 -6.39 -14.02
N VAL A 243 1.43 -5.36 -14.41
CA VAL A 243 2.79 -5.04 -13.97
C VAL A 243 2.81 -3.76 -13.15
N GLY A 244 3.57 -3.77 -12.05
CA GLY A 244 3.74 -2.62 -11.17
C GLY A 244 2.57 -2.40 -10.22
N TRP A 245 2.41 -1.14 -9.82
CA TRP A 245 1.29 -0.64 -9.04
C TRP A 245 0.05 -0.49 -9.90
N ILE A 246 -1.08 -0.94 -9.38
CA ILE A 246 -2.30 -1.07 -10.17
C ILE A 246 -3.04 0.25 -10.35
N TYR A 247 -3.47 0.54 -11.58
CA TYR A 247 -4.26 1.73 -11.92
C TYR A 247 -5.75 1.51 -11.67
N GLY A 248 -6.51 2.61 -11.62
CA GLY A 248 -7.97 2.54 -11.59
C GLY A 248 -8.59 2.23 -10.23
N SER A 249 -7.83 2.25 -9.13
CA SER A 249 -8.35 2.06 -7.77
C SER A 249 -7.84 3.14 -6.82
N VAL A 250 -8.73 3.63 -5.95
CA VAL A 250 -8.38 4.57 -4.87
C VAL A 250 -7.49 3.92 -3.79
N THR A 251 -7.50 2.59 -3.71
CA THR A 251 -6.73 1.78 -2.76
C THR A 251 -5.79 0.86 -3.52
N GLU A 252 -4.89 1.46 -4.32
CA GLU A 252 -3.95 0.73 -5.16
C GLU A 252 -3.02 -0.18 -4.37
N ASP A 253 -2.69 0.22 -3.13
CA ASP A 253 -1.89 -0.52 -2.16
C ASP A 253 -2.51 -1.88 -1.78
N VAL A 254 -3.81 -1.87 -1.46
CA VAL A 254 -4.56 -3.06 -1.09
C VAL A 254 -4.67 -4.00 -2.29
N VAL A 255 -5.01 -3.47 -3.47
CA VAL A 255 -5.16 -4.24 -4.70
C VAL A 255 -3.84 -4.84 -5.16
N THR A 256 -2.76 -4.07 -5.15
CA THR A 256 -1.43 -4.52 -5.59
C THR A 256 -0.98 -5.70 -4.73
N GLY A 257 -1.05 -5.59 -3.40
CA GLY A 257 -0.68 -6.71 -2.54
C GLY A 257 -1.66 -7.90 -2.60
N TYR A 258 -2.96 -7.68 -2.84
CA TYR A 258 -3.90 -8.78 -3.12
C TYR A 258 -3.45 -9.56 -4.35
N ARG A 259 -3.11 -8.89 -5.46
CA ARG A 259 -2.65 -9.56 -6.70
C ARG A 259 -1.34 -10.31 -6.50
N MET A 260 -0.41 -9.77 -5.72
CA MET A 260 0.82 -10.48 -5.37
C MET A 260 0.54 -11.74 -4.55
N HIS A 261 -0.33 -11.66 -3.54
CA HIS A 261 -0.73 -12.82 -2.74
C HIS A 261 -1.54 -13.84 -3.54
N ASN A 262 -2.35 -13.39 -4.50
CA ASN A 262 -3.11 -14.27 -5.40
C ASN A 262 -2.19 -15.10 -6.32
N ARG A 263 -0.97 -14.61 -6.61
CA ARG A 263 0.11 -15.34 -7.29
C ARG A 263 0.89 -16.28 -6.36
N GLY A 264 0.66 -16.22 -5.05
CA GLY A 264 1.29 -17.10 -4.06
C GLY A 264 2.47 -16.47 -3.30
N TRP A 265 2.76 -15.17 -3.51
CA TRP A 265 3.69 -14.43 -2.66
C TRP A 265 3.18 -14.38 -1.22
N ARG A 266 4.08 -14.20 -0.26
CA ARG A 266 3.74 -14.13 1.17
C ARG A 266 4.24 -12.85 1.79
N SER A 267 3.44 -12.21 2.63
CA SER A 267 3.93 -11.09 3.44
C SER A 267 4.39 -11.48 4.83
N VAL A 268 5.30 -10.66 5.35
CA VAL A 268 5.79 -10.70 6.72
C VAL A 268 5.51 -9.35 7.35
N TYR A 269 4.88 -9.37 8.51
CA TYR A 269 4.69 -8.20 9.34
C TYR A 269 5.71 -8.27 10.48
N CYS A 270 6.56 -7.24 10.59
CA CYS A 270 7.66 -7.20 11.54
C CYS A 270 7.47 -6.03 12.50
N ILE A 271 7.32 -6.32 13.79
CA ILE A 271 7.28 -5.33 14.85
C ILE A 271 8.67 -5.24 15.46
N THR A 272 9.28 -4.07 15.36
CA THR A 272 10.60 -3.79 15.91
C THR A 272 10.46 -3.20 17.32
N LYS A 273 11.47 -3.39 18.19
CA LYS A 273 11.40 -2.90 19.58
C LYS A 273 11.23 -1.38 19.69
N ARG A 274 11.78 -0.64 18.73
CA ARG A 274 11.50 0.79 18.52
C ARG A 274 10.76 0.92 17.22
N ASP A 275 9.79 1.82 17.15
CA ASP A 275 9.06 2.10 15.92
C ASP A 275 10.05 2.44 14.81
N ALA A 276 10.05 1.62 13.77
CA ALA A 276 10.98 1.73 12.65
C ALA A 276 10.71 2.99 11.82
N PHE A 277 9.43 3.34 11.67
CA PHE A 277 8.94 4.45 10.89
C PHE A 277 8.02 5.28 11.75
N LEU A 278 8.19 6.60 11.71
CA LEU A 278 7.30 7.56 12.33
C LEU A 278 6.72 8.44 11.24
N GLY A 279 5.45 8.80 11.38
CA GLY A 279 4.77 9.66 10.43
C GLY A 279 3.92 10.71 11.10
N SER A 280 3.71 11.82 10.40
CA SER A 280 2.77 12.87 10.83
C SER A 280 1.33 12.41 10.58
N ALA A 281 0.50 12.40 11.62
CA ALA A 281 -0.91 12.04 11.52
C ALA A 281 -1.80 13.28 11.29
N PRO A 282 -2.94 13.14 10.59
CA PRO A 282 -3.93 14.22 10.49
C PRO A 282 -4.41 14.62 11.89
N ILE A 283 -4.40 15.92 12.16
CA ILE A 283 -4.77 16.49 13.46
C ILE A 283 -6.28 16.81 13.48
N ASN A 284 -6.88 17.11 12.32
CA ASN A 284 -8.29 17.49 12.18
C ASN A 284 -9.21 16.28 11.91
N LEU A 285 -10.37 16.25 12.59
CA LEU A 285 -11.42 15.26 12.38
C LEU A 285 -11.93 15.23 10.94
N THR A 286 -12.05 16.39 10.30
CA THR A 286 -12.57 16.50 8.94
C THR A 286 -11.67 15.77 7.94
N ASP A 287 -10.36 16.00 8.01
CA ASP A 287 -9.38 15.33 7.15
C ASP A 287 -9.35 13.83 7.42
N ARG A 288 -9.52 13.43 8.69
CA ARG A 288 -9.63 12.03 9.07
C ARG A 288 -10.87 11.36 8.50
N LEU A 289 -12.03 12.02 8.50
CA LEU A 289 -13.26 11.49 7.89
C LEU A 289 -13.13 11.36 6.37
N HIS A 290 -12.52 12.34 5.69
CA HIS A 290 -12.23 12.22 4.27
C HIS A 290 -11.23 11.09 3.95
N GLN A 291 -10.26 10.84 4.83
CA GLN A 291 -9.36 9.70 4.71
C GLN A 291 -10.11 8.36 4.82
N VAL A 292 -10.96 8.21 5.84
CA VAL A 292 -11.76 6.99 6.02
C VAL A 292 -12.75 6.80 4.87
N LEU A 293 -13.35 7.89 4.36
CA LEU A 293 -14.20 7.84 3.18
C LEU A 293 -13.44 7.26 1.97
N ARG A 294 -12.21 7.72 1.69
CA ARG A 294 -11.39 7.18 0.60
C ARG A 294 -11.13 5.68 0.75
N TRP A 295 -10.78 5.23 1.96
CA TRP A 295 -10.54 3.82 2.24
C TRP A 295 -11.80 2.97 2.04
N ALA A 296 -12.94 3.45 2.53
CA ALA A 296 -14.23 2.78 2.36
C ALA A 296 -14.65 2.72 0.89
N THR A 297 -14.49 3.82 0.14
CA THR A 297 -14.80 3.86 -1.30
C THR A 297 -13.91 2.89 -2.07
N GLY A 298 -12.59 2.89 -1.84
CA GLY A 298 -11.69 1.93 -2.47
C GLY A 298 -12.04 0.47 -2.12
N SER A 299 -12.45 0.21 -0.88
CA SER A 299 -12.90 -1.12 -0.46
C SER A 299 -14.17 -1.58 -1.17
N VAL A 300 -15.15 -0.68 -1.36
CA VAL A 300 -16.37 -0.95 -2.15
C VAL A 300 -16.03 -1.17 -3.62
N GLU A 301 -15.11 -0.39 -4.20
CA GLU A 301 -14.61 -0.61 -5.56
C GLU A 301 -13.95 -1.99 -5.70
N ILE A 302 -13.10 -2.40 -4.75
CA ILE A 302 -12.48 -3.71 -4.74
C ILE A 302 -13.55 -4.81 -4.74
N PHE A 303 -14.59 -4.66 -3.92
CA PHE A 303 -15.69 -5.62 -3.82
C PHE A 303 -16.42 -5.81 -5.15
N PHE A 304 -16.69 -4.74 -5.90
CA PHE A 304 -17.33 -4.82 -7.22
C PHE A 304 -16.38 -5.11 -8.38
N SER A 305 -15.06 -5.02 -8.16
CA SER A 305 -14.05 -5.28 -9.18
C SER A 305 -13.79 -6.78 -9.40
N ARG A 306 -13.08 -7.11 -10.49
CA ARG A 306 -12.54 -8.47 -10.74
C ARG A 306 -11.53 -8.93 -9.68
N ASN A 307 -11.01 -8.01 -8.86
CA ASN A 307 -10.05 -8.32 -7.79
C ASN A 307 -10.74 -8.72 -6.47
N ASN A 308 -12.02 -9.10 -6.48
CA ASN A 308 -12.72 -9.57 -5.28
C ASN A 308 -12.14 -10.91 -4.78
N ALA A 309 -11.98 -11.03 -3.46
CA ALA A 309 -11.47 -12.21 -2.76
C ALA A 309 -12.29 -13.49 -3.01
N PHE A 310 -13.56 -13.39 -3.42
CA PHE A 310 -14.34 -14.56 -3.86
C PHE A 310 -13.71 -15.30 -5.04
N PHE A 311 -13.05 -14.57 -5.95
CA PHE A 311 -12.39 -15.12 -7.13
C PHE A 311 -10.90 -15.47 -6.89
N ALA A 312 -10.47 -15.52 -5.63
CA ALA A 312 -9.08 -15.80 -5.29
C ALA A 312 -8.65 -17.23 -5.70
N SER A 313 -7.41 -17.33 -6.19
CA SER A 313 -6.77 -18.56 -6.63
C SER A 313 -6.44 -19.50 -5.47
N ARG A 314 -6.27 -20.79 -5.78
CA ARG A 314 -5.81 -21.86 -4.85
C ARG A 314 -4.41 -21.62 -4.26
N LYS A 315 -3.65 -20.64 -4.75
CA LYS A 315 -2.35 -20.26 -4.19
C LYS A 315 -2.48 -19.45 -2.88
N MET A 316 -3.65 -18.85 -2.62
CA MET A 316 -3.92 -18.09 -1.39
C MET A 316 -4.65 -18.92 -0.32
N LYS A 317 -4.23 -18.80 0.94
CA LYS A 317 -4.82 -19.52 2.09
C LYS A 317 -6.28 -19.11 2.31
N VAL A 318 -7.14 -20.05 2.73
CA VAL A 318 -8.56 -19.78 3.00
C VAL A 318 -8.78 -18.66 4.02
N LEU A 319 -8.06 -18.69 5.16
CA LEU A 319 -8.18 -17.63 6.18
C LEU A 319 -7.72 -16.27 5.65
N GLN A 320 -6.70 -16.25 4.77
CA GLN A 320 -6.24 -15.02 4.13
C GLN A 320 -7.28 -14.49 3.13
N ARG A 321 -8.00 -15.37 2.41
CA ARG A 321 -9.14 -14.98 1.58
C ARG A 321 -10.26 -14.35 2.40
N LEU A 322 -10.58 -14.95 3.55
CA LEU A 322 -11.58 -14.40 4.45
C LEU A 322 -11.17 -13.02 5.00
N ALA A 323 -9.88 -12.83 5.33
CA ALA A 323 -9.36 -11.53 5.74
C ALA A 323 -9.49 -10.48 4.63
N TYR A 324 -9.13 -10.80 3.38
CA TYR A 324 -9.33 -9.90 2.24
C TYR A 324 -10.81 -9.63 1.94
N LEU A 325 -11.67 -10.64 2.12
CA LEU A 325 -13.11 -10.48 1.97
C LEU A 325 -13.66 -9.53 3.02
N ASN A 326 -13.20 -9.63 4.27
CA ASN A 326 -13.58 -8.71 5.34
C ASN A 326 -13.19 -7.26 5.00
N VAL A 327 -12.01 -7.04 4.41
CA VAL A 327 -11.58 -5.72 3.92
C VAL A 327 -12.51 -5.18 2.81
N GLY A 328 -13.04 -6.02 1.93
CA GLY A 328 -14.02 -5.58 0.93
C GLY A 328 -15.42 -5.34 1.49
N ILE A 329 -15.83 -6.09 2.52
CA ILE A 329 -17.20 -6.10 3.04
C ILE A 329 -17.43 -5.06 4.16
N TYR A 330 -16.40 -4.66 4.92
CA TYR A 330 -16.61 -3.84 6.11
C TYR A 330 -17.45 -2.56 5.90
N PRO A 331 -17.38 -1.82 4.77
CA PRO A 331 -18.22 -0.63 4.60
C PRO A 331 -19.71 -0.97 4.54
N PHE A 332 -20.07 -2.16 4.07
CA PHE A 332 -21.46 -2.63 3.94
C PHE A 332 -22.11 -2.98 5.28
N THR A 333 -21.38 -2.96 6.40
CA THR A 333 -22.00 -3.04 7.74
C THR A 333 -22.70 -1.73 8.11
N SER A 334 -22.36 -0.62 7.45
CA SER A 334 -22.89 0.71 7.76
C SER A 334 -24.42 0.87 7.66
N PRO A 335 -25.14 0.32 6.66
CA PRO A 335 -26.59 0.49 6.60
C PRO A 335 -27.28 -0.27 7.74
N PHE A 336 -26.77 -1.45 8.10
CA PHE A 336 -27.29 -2.23 9.24
C PHE A 336 -27.02 -1.54 10.57
N LEU A 337 -25.83 -0.96 10.73
CA LEU A 337 -25.46 -0.17 11.90
C LEU A 337 -26.36 1.06 12.05
N LEU A 338 -26.61 1.76 10.95
CA LEU A 338 -27.52 2.91 10.95
C LEU A 338 -28.93 2.51 11.39
N VAL A 339 -29.49 1.44 10.80
CA VAL A 339 -30.80 0.91 11.22
C VAL A 339 -30.78 0.58 12.71
N TYR A 340 -29.75 -0.12 13.19
CA TYR A 340 -29.60 -0.49 14.59
C TYR A 340 -29.58 0.73 15.52
N CYS A 341 -28.86 1.81 15.18
CA CYS A 341 -28.84 3.04 15.96
C CYS A 341 -30.20 3.76 15.98
N PHE A 342 -31.01 3.66 14.92
CA PHE A 342 -32.34 4.25 14.86
C PHE A 342 -33.44 3.41 15.56
N LEU A 343 -33.24 2.10 15.77
CA LEU A 343 -34.26 1.22 16.38
C LEU A 343 -34.73 1.68 17.78
N PRO A 344 -33.85 2.10 18.72
CA PRO A 344 -34.29 2.60 20.02
C PRO A 344 -35.12 3.87 19.90
N ALA A 345 -34.71 4.83 19.06
CA ALA A 345 -35.46 6.06 18.83
C ALA A 345 -36.85 5.78 18.24
N LEU A 346 -36.93 4.91 17.23
CA LEU A 346 -38.21 4.51 16.63
C LEU A 346 -39.14 3.83 17.64
N SER A 347 -38.58 2.98 18.51
CA SER A 347 -39.33 2.29 19.57
C SER A 347 -39.87 3.29 20.60
N LEU A 348 -39.08 4.31 20.97
CA LEU A 348 -39.48 5.40 21.88
C LEU A 348 -40.60 6.27 21.29
N PHE A 349 -40.50 6.68 20.02
CA PHE A 349 -41.51 7.55 19.40
C PHE A 349 -42.80 6.82 19.02
N SER A 350 -42.71 5.57 18.56
CA SER A 350 -43.88 4.80 18.13
C SER A 350 -44.62 4.11 19.28
N GLY A 351 -43.98 3.99 20.45
CA GLY A 351 -44.47 3.20 21.58
C GLY A 351 -44.50 1.69 21.31
N LYS A 352 -43.98 1.21 20.17
CA LYS A 352 -43.92 -0.20 19.80
C LYS A 352 -42.54 -0.76 20.14
N PHE A 353 -42.46 -1.54 21.21
CA PHE A 353 -41.24 -2.26 21.56
C PHE A 353 -41.10 -3.55 20.75
N ILE A 354 -39.88 -3.78 20.23
CA ILE A 354 -39.54 -5.01 19.51
C ILE A 354 -39.66 -6.24 20.43
N VAL A 355 -39.27 -6.08 21.70
CA VAL A 355 -39.40 -7.12 22.72
C VAL A 355 -40.63 -6.82 23.57
N GLN A 356 -41.70 -7.59 23.34
CA GLN A 356 -42.99 -7.38 24.00
C GLN A 356 -43.10 -8.04 25.39
N THR A 357 -42.30 -9.09 25.66
CA THR A 357 -42.33 -9.81 26.94
C THR A 357 -40.91 -10.09 27.44
N LEU A 358 -40.65 -9.74 28.70
CA LEU A 358 -39.39 -10.04 29.38
C LEU A 358 -39.53 -11.37 30.11
N ASN A 359 -39.18 -12.46 29.42
CA ASN A 359 -39.11 -13.78 30.06
C ASN A 359 -37.77 -13.92 30.83
N VAL A 360 -37.79 -14.62 31.97
CA VAL A 360 -36.59 -14.99 32.72
C VAL A 360 -35.56 -15.68 31.81
N THR A 361 -36.01 -16.57 30.92
CA THR A 361 -35.14 -17.25 29.95
C THR A 361 -34.46 -16.27 29.00
N PHE A 362 -35.17 -15.24 28.54
CA PHE A 362 -34.59 -14.20 27.67
C PHE A 362 -33.55 -13.36 28.42
N LEU A 363 -33.84 -12.97 29.67
CA LEU A 363 -32.90 -12.22 30.52
C LEU A 363 -31.63 -13.04 30.81
N VAL A 364 -31.76 -14.35 31.04
CA VAL A 364 -30.62 -15.24 31.23
C VAL A 364 -29.77 -15.31 29.96
N TYR A 365 -30.37 -15.48 28.77
CA TYR A 365 -29.61 -15.45 27.52
C TYR A 365 -28.92 -14.11 27.27
N LEU A 366 -29.60 -13.00 27.55
CA LEU A 366 -29.02 -11.66 27.43
C LEU A 366 -27.80 -11.50 28.35
N LEU A 367 -27.92 -11.94 29.61
CA LEU A 367 -26.83 -11.91 30.59
C LEU A 367 -25.65 -12.80 30.16
N ILE A 368 -25.92 -14.00 29.64
CA ILE A 368 -24.86 -14.91 29.15
C ILE A 368 -24.11 -14.26 27.98
N ILE A 369 -24.83 -13.70 26.99
CA ILE A 369 -24.20 -13.07 25.82
C ILE A 369 -23.38 -11.85 26.24
N THR A 370 -23.91 -10.95 27.07
CA THR A 370 -23.18 -9.75 27.52
C THR A 370 -21.95 -10.11 28.35
N SER A 371 -22.06 -11.10 29.25
CA SER A 371 -20.93 -11.58 30.05
C SER A 371 -19.85 -12.22 29.16
N THR A 372 -20.26 -12.98 28.14
CA THR A 372 -19.33 -13.62 27.20
C THR A 372 -18.59 -12.57 26.36
N LEU A 373 -19.29 -11.56 25.84
CA LEU A 373 -18.68 -10.47 25.06
C LEU A 373 -17.71 -9.65 25.91
N MET A 374 -18.07 -9.32 27.16
CA MET A 374 -17.18 -8.63 28.09
C MET A 374 -15.93 -9.48 28.40
N GLY A 375 -16.10 -10.79 28.61
CA GLY A 375 -14.97 -11.70 28.84
C GLY A 375 -14.01 -11.78 27.65
N LEU A 376 -14.54 -11.80 26.43
CA LEU A 376 -13.74 -11.79 25.20
C LEU A 376 -12.96 -10.47 25.04
N ALA A 377 -13.61 -9.32 25.29
CA ALA A 377 -12.96 -8.01 25.22
C ALA A 377 -11.80 -7.91 26.23
N VAL A 378 -12.00 -8.37 27.48
CA VAL A 378 -10.94 -8.38 28.49
C VAL A 378 -9.78 -9.31 28.10
N LEU A 379 -10.08 -10.48 27.52
CA LEU A 379 -9.05 -11.40 27.06
C LEU A 379 -8.23 -10.80 25.91
N GLU A 380 -8.88 -10.11 24.98
CA GLU A 380 -8.24 -9.41 23.86
C GLU A 380 -7.34 -8.27 24.35
N LEU A 381 -7.82 -7.43 25.27
CA LEU A 381 -7.04 -6.36 25.88
C LEU A 381 -5.80 -6.90 26.59
N LYS A 382 -5.96 -7.99 27.35
CA LYS A 382 -4.84 -8.62 28.06
C LYS A 382 -3.80 -9.22 27.12
N TRP A 383 -4.23 -9.83 26.01
CA TRP A 383 -3.31 -10.41 25.02
C TRP A 383 -2.61 -9.33 24.20
N SER A 384 -3.34 -8.30 23.77
CA SER A 384 -2.83 -7.23 22.90
C SER A 384 -1.95 -6.22 23.64
N GLY A 385 -2.12 -6.07 24.95
CA GLY A 385 -1.39 -5.08 25.75
C GLY A 385 -1.84 -3.64 25.51
N ILE A 386 -3.03 -3.44 24.94
CA ILE A 386 -3.61 -2.13 24.63
C ILE A 386 -4.38 -1.61 25.84
N SER A 387 -4.39 -0.28 26.04
CA SER A 387 -5.17 0.34 27.11
C SER A 387 -6.68 0.28 26.82
N LEU A 388 -7.51 0.15 27.86
CA LEU A 388 -8.98 0.11 27.69
C LEU A 388 -9.50 1.39 27.02
N GLU A 389 -8.89 2.54 27.33
CA GLU A 389 -9.26 3.83 26.76
C GLU A 389 -9.01 3.87 25.24
N GLU A 390 -7.86 3.39 24.77
CA GLU A 390 -7.54 3.33 23.34
C GLU A 390 -8.51 2.43 22.59
N TRP A 391 -8.80 1.25 23.14
CA TRP A 391 -9.76 0.31 22.55
C TRP A 391 -11.16 0.93 22.46
N TRP A 392 -11.64 1.54 23.54
CA TRP A 392 -12.97 2.17 23.58
C TRP A 392 -13.07 3.37 22.62
N ARG A 393 -12.04 4.22 22.56
CA ARG A 393 -11.97 5.33 21.59
C ARG A 393 -12.00 4.83 20.15
N ASN A 394 -11.35 3.69 19.87
CA ASN A 394 -11.39 3.06 18.55
C ASN A 394 -12.80 2.57 18.18
N GLU A 395 -13.52 1.93 19.11
CA GLU A 395 -14.91 1.51 18.89
C GLU A 395 -15.86 2.70 18.66
N GLN A 396 -15.69 3.80 19.41
CA GLN A 396 -16.44 5.04 19.17
C GLN A 396 -16.16 5.61 17.78
N PHE A 397 -14.89 5.64 17.37
CA PHE A 397 -14.51 6.11 16.04
C PHE A 397 -15.04 5.21 14.93
N TRP A 398 -15.08 3.89 15.16
CA TRP A 398 -15.69 2.93 14.24
C TRP A 398 -17.20 3.20 14.06
N LEU A 399 -17.93 3.46 15.14
CA LEU A 399 -19.34 3.83 15.10
C LEU A 399 -19.58 5.11 14.29
N ILE A 400 -18.82 6.18 14.59
CA ILE A 400 -18.92 7.47 13.89
C ILE A 400 -18.62 7.29 12.39
N SER A 401 -17.54 6.58 12.06
CA SER A 401 -17.16 6.31 10.67
C SER A 401 -18.19 5.45 9.94
N GLY A 402 -18.78 4.49 10.66
CA GLY A 402 -19.83 3.61 10.17
C GLY A 402 -21.10 4.35 9.79
N THR A 403 -21.60 5.23 10.65
CA THR A 403 -22.83 5.99 10.37
C THR A 403 -22.63 7.12 9.34
N SER A 404 -21.39 7.56 9.12
CA SER A 404 -21.05 8.64 8.17
C SER A 404 -20.32 8.15 6.91
N ALA A 405 -18.99 8.09 6.96
CA ALA A 405 -18.09 7.89 5.83
C ALA A 405 -18.34 6.54 5.12
N HIS A 406 -18.55 5.46 5.87
CA HIS A 406 -18.82 4.14 5.30
C HIS A 406 -20.16 4.12 4.55
N LEU A 407 -21.19 4.72 5.12
CA LEU A 407 -22.50 4.82 4.48
C LEU A 407 -22.43 5.61 3.17
N ALA A 408 -21.76 6.77 3.21
CA ALA A 408 -21.54 7.60 2.03
C ALA A 408 -20.77 6.83 0.94
N ALA A 409 -19.71 6.10 1.30
CA ALA A 409 -18.94 5.27 0.37
C ALA A 409 -19.78 4.15 -0.26
N VAL A 410 -20.63 3.47 0.51
CA VAL A 410 -21.51 2.40 -0.01
C VAL A 410 -22.52 2.98 -1.00
N VAL A 411 -23.15 4.11 -0.68
CA VAL A 411 -24.09 4.80 -1.59
C VAL A 411 -23.38 5.23 -2.88
N GLN A 412 -22.19 5.85 -2.76
CA GLN A 412 -21.38 6.25 -3.92
C GLN A 412 -20.98 5.06 -4.79
N GLY A 413 -20.52 3.97 -4.18
CA GLY A 413 -20.11 2.77 -4.91
C GLY A 413 -21.27 2.08 -5.62
N LEU A 414 -22.45 1.99 -4.98
CA LEU A 414 -23.66 1.45 -5.61
C LEU A 414 -24.11 2.33 -6.79
N LEU A 415 -24.10 3.65 -6.64
CA LEU A 415 -24.40 4.57 -7.74
C LEU A 415 -23.41 4.42 -8.90
N LYS A 416 -22.12 4.27 -8.61
CA LYS A 416 -21.08 4.03 -9.62
C LYS A 416 -21.35 2.74 -10.41
N VAL A 417 -21.73 1.65 -9.73
CA VAL A 417 -22.02 0.36 -10.37
C VAL A 417 -23.31 0.39 -11.18
N MET A 418 -24.36 1.07 -10.67
CA MET A 418 -25.66 1.13 -11.34
C MET A 418 -25.70 2.14 -12.49
N ALA A 419 -25.02 3.27 -12.36
CA ALA A 419 -25.07 4.37 -13.33
C ALA A 419 -23.85 4.44 -14.27
N GLY A 420 -22.79 3.68 -14.01
CA GLY A 420 -21.56 3.70 -14.83
C GLY A 420 -20.79 5.03 -14.80
N ILE A 421 -21.12 5.94 -13.88
CA ILE A 421 -20.50 7.26 -13.77
C ILE A 421 -19.19 7.14 -13.00
N GLU A 422 -18.08 7.54 -13.62
CA GLU A 422 -16.80 7.72 -12.93
C GLU A 422 -16.88 8.95 -12.02
N ILE A 423 -17.01 8.73 -10.71
CA ILE A 423 -17.01 9.83 -9.73
C ILE A 423 -15.57 10.30 -9.54
N SER A 424 -15.27 11.52 -10.00
CA SER A 424 -13.99 12.18 -9.76
C SER A 424 -13.88 12.61 -8.29
N PHE A 425 -12.84 12.13 -7.62
CA PHE A 425 -12.59 12.44 -6.22
C PHE A 425 -11.75 13.71 -6.10
N THR A 426 -12.21 14.67 -5.29
CA THR A 426 -11.41 15.83 -4.86
C THR A 426 -10.38 15.37 -3.84
N LEU A 427 -9.11 15.25 -4.27
CA LEU A 427 -7.98 15.06 -3.35
C LEU A 427 -8.08 16.11 -2.23
N THR A 428 -7.99 15.66 -0.98
CA THR A 428 -7.80 16.58 0.15
C THR A 428 -6.56 17.40 -0.11
N SER A 429 -6.70 18.69 -0.38
CA SER A 429 -5.56 19.59 -0.51
C SER A 429 -4.82 19.56 0.81
N LYS A 430 -3.58 19.06 0.83
CA LYS A 430 -2.68 19.33 1.95
C LYS A 430 -2.57 20.87 1.99
N SER A 431 -3.06 21.51 3.06
CA SER A 431 -2.77 22.92 3.30
C SER A 431 -1.26 23.03 3.30
N ALA A 432 -0.72 23.80 2.35
CA ALA A 432 0.60 24.38 2.55
C ALA A 432 0.39 25.40 3.68
N GLY A 433 0.62 24.98 4.92
CA GLY A 433 0.68 25.88 6.06
C GLY A 433 1.96 26.68 5.94
N ASP A 434 1.90 27.79 5.20
CA ASP A 434 2.76 28.94 5.48
C ASP A 434 2.09 29.73 6.62
N ASP A 435 2.90 30.09 7.62
CA ASP A 435 2.71 31.18 8.57
C ASP A 435 1.56 31.08 9.62
N SER A 436 1.63 30.08 10.52
CA SER A 436 0.95 30.20 11.83
C SER A 436 1.83 29.69 12.98
N ASP A 437 2.10 30.57 13.95
CA ASP A 437 2.95 30.32 15.13
C ASP A 437 2.41 29.25 16.12
N ASP A 438 1.20 28.72 15.92
CA ASP A 438 0.62 27.65 16.74
C ASP A 438 0.38 26.37 15.92
N ILE A 439 1.17 25.35 16.24
CA ILE A 439 1.16 24.01 15.61
C ILE A 439 -0.19 23.29 15.84
N TYR A 440 -1.00 23.73 16.81
CA TYR A 440 -2.32 23.17 17.11
C TYR A 440 -3.50 24.03 16.63
N ALA A 441 -3.25 25.16 15.95
CA ALA A 441 -4.34 26.02 15.46
C ALA A 441 -5.32 25.25 14.54
N GLU A 442 -4.82 24.31 13.74
CA GLU A 442 -5.64 23.44 12.89
C GLU A 442 -6.49 22.40 13.66
N LEU A 443 -6.14 22.07 14.91
CA LEU A 443 -6.91 21.15 15.77
C LEU A 443 -8.27 21.74 16.15
N TYR A 444 -8.33 23.07 16.32
CA TYR A 444 -9.54 23.79 16.75
C TYR A 444 -10.43 24.25 15.59
N LEU A 445 -9.97 24.10 14.34
CA LEU A 445 -10.73 24.46 13.14
C LEU A 445 -11.65 23.32 12.71
N VAL A 446 -12.89 23.35 13.21
CA VAL A 446 -13.95 22.44 12.76
C VAL A 446 -14.41 22.87 11.36
N LYS A 447 -13.94 22.14 10.34
CA LYS A 447 -14.42 22.30 8.96
C LYS A 447 -15.67 21.44 8.78
N TRP A 448 -16.85 22.06 8.76
CA TRP A 448 -18.11 21.36 8.52
C TRP A 448 -18.09 20.62 7.18
N THR A 449 -18.55 19.36 7.19
CA THR A 449 -18.72 18.55 5.98
C THR A 449 -20.05 17.82 6.00
N SER A 450 -20.58 17.48 4.83
CA SER A 450 -21.82 16.71 4.71
C SER A 450 -21.71 15.31 5.34
N LEU A 451 -20.49 14.80 5.53
CA LEU A 451 -20.21 13.57 6.26
C LEU A 451 -20.59 13.65 7.75
N MET A 452 -20.69 14.86 8.31
CA MET A 452 -21.09 15.06 9.71
C MET A 452 -22.61 15.15 9.89
N ILE A 453 -23.40 15.14 8.81
CA ILE A 453 -24.87 15.24 8.87
C ILE A 453 -25.52 13.97 9.43
N PRO A 454 -25.15 12.74 9.03
CA PRO A 454 -25.77 11.55 9.60
C PRO A 454 -25.51 11.37 11.10
N PRO A 455 -24.32 11.68 11.64
CA PRO A 455 -24.07 11.64 13.10
C PRO A 455 -24.67 12.79 13.91
N SER A 456 -25.15 13.90 13.32
CA SER A 456 -25.62 15.05 14.11
C SER A 456 -27.03 14.92 14.72
N PRO A 457 -28.00 14.22 14.11
CA PRO A 457 -29.32 13.96 14.72
C PRO A 457 -29.44 12.58 15.39
N LEU A 458 -28.41 11.72 15.27
CA LEU A 458 -28.26 10.46 16.01
C LEU A 458 -27.61 10.74 17.36
#